data_AF-A0A7R6PI30-F1
#
_entry.id   AF-A0A7R6PI30-F1
#
_cell.length_a   1.000
_cell.length_b   1.000
_cell.length_c   1.000
_cell.angle_alpha   90.00
_cell.angle_beta   90.00
_cell.angle_gamma   90.00
#
_symmetry.space_group_name_H-M   'P 1'
#
loop_
_entity.id
_entity.type
_entity.pdbx_description
1 polymer ?
#
loop_
_entity_poly.entity_id
_entity_poly.type
_entity_poly.pdbx_seq_one_letter_code
_entity_poly.pdbx_strand_id
1 'polypeptide(L)'
;MSIKKDVVFPNNNAPKHKQVIFDTLSEFRLVKPTTTAIIITSIKEWADNFIDYEFDARYLIPENINPECGIQKYSKINVEACYKLLEPKVSLNLSFGEALFILLGLDPYKSVLPPFHNFKYANYSPIEDTFSLESIFYVTKQYQALRRSSYMGDNQKITSKNLIKLADENSFFTEHIDFLEKRTNSEVIMKKLHKLLIDSGSISGEFYELWQWIEDRNQLSYLAKQLKQVRIFNDNCHQQIKYYIQDPSKAKRPLKNIKDPSNTKTMDNIIAQLIP
;
A
#
# COMPACT_ATOMS: atom_id res chain seq x y z
N MET A 1 7.72 2.93 9.91
CA MET A 1 6.71 1.89 9.57
C MET A 1 6.65 0.79 10.64
N SER A 2 5.57 0.68 11.43
CA SER A 2 5.42 -0.46 12.35
C SER A 2 5.06 -1.70 11.54
N ILE A 3 6.01 -2.62 11.41
CA ILE A 3 5.83 -3.89 10.73
C ILE A 3 5.74 -4.99 11.78
N LYS A 4 4.69 -5.80 11.66
CA LYS A 4 4.61 -7.07 12.37
C LYS A 4 5.23 -8.16 11.49
N LYS A 5 5.96 -9.08 12.12
CA LYS A 5 6.58 -10.22 11.44
C LYS A 5 5.77 -11.47 11.73
N ASP A 6 5.75 -12.40 10.77
CA ASP A 6 5.14 -13.73 10.89
C ASP A 6 3.70 -13.67 11.45
N VAL A 7 2.85 -12.83 10.84
CA VAL A 7 1.48 -12.65 11.29
C VAL A 7 0.59 -13.75 10.74
N VAL A 8 -0.06 -14.48 11.65
CA VAL A 8 -1.00 -15.54 11.31
C VAL A 8 -2.42 -15.00 11.30
N PHE A 9 -3.13 -15.17 10.19
CA PHE A 9 -4.56 -14.91 10.09
C PHE A 9 -5.33 -16.23 10.05
N PRO A 10 -6.22 -16.48 11.02
CA PRO A 10 -7.10 -17.64 10.97
C PRO A 10 -8.19 -17.44 9.92
N ASN A 11 -8.45 -18.49 9.14
CA ASN A 11 -9.63 -18.63 8.30
C ASN A 11 -10.39 -19.88 8.75
N ASN A 12 -11.22 -19.71 9.78
CA ASN A 12 -11.96 -20.84 10.39
C ASN A 12 -13.03 -21.42 9.47
N ASN A 13 -13.36 -20.73 8.38
CA ASN A 13 -14.35 -21.17 7.39
C ASN A 13 -13.76 -22.14 6.34
N ALA A 14 -12.45 -22.35 6.37
CA ALA A 14 -11.73 -23.23 5.45
C ALA A 14 -11.59 -24.65 6.02
N PRO A 15 -12.00 -25.70 5.29
CA PRO A 15 -11.85 -27.08 5.75
C PRO A 15 -10.39 -27.51 6.00
N LYS A 16 -9.47 -27.17 5.07
CA LYS A 16 -8.06 -27.62 5.09
C LYS A 16 -7.09 -26.51 5.45
N HIS A 17 -7.21 -25.34 4.81
CA HIS A 17 -6.22 -24.26 4.93
C HIS A 17 -6.64 -23.19 5.94
N LYS A 18 -6.70 -23.58 7.23
CA LYS A 18 -7.25 -22.74 8.31
C LYS A 18 -6.41 -21.51 8.67
N GLN A 19 -5.21 -21.36 8.10
CA GLN A 19 -4.30 -20.28 8.43
C GLN A 19 -3.57 -19.78 7.20
N VAL A 20 -3.42 -18.46 7.11
CA VAL A 20 -2.57 -17.78 6.14
C VAL A 20 -1.54 -16.96 6.91
N ILE A 21 -0.27 -17.09 6.51
CA ILE A 21 0.86 -16.42 7.12
C ILE A 21 1.28 -15.26 6.23
N PHE A 22 1.51 -14.11 6.85
CA PHE A 22 2.13 -12.93 6.27
C PHE A 22 3.52 -12.77 6.90
N ASP A 23 4.60 -12.94 6.13
CA ASP A 23 5.98 -12.81 6.63
C ASP A 23 6.21 -11.40 7.19
N THR A 24 5.66 -10.40 6.52
CA THR A 24 5.54 -9.03 7.03
C THR A 24 4.12 -8.53 6.94
N LEU A 25 3.72 -7.66 7.86
CA LEU A 25 2.45 -6.98 7.76
C LEU A 25 2.61 -5.52 8.15
N SER A 26 2.41 -4.66 7.16
CA SER A 26 2.38 -3.21 7.33
C SER A 26 1.05 -2.77 7.93
N GLU A 27 1.09 -1.83 8.88
CA GLU A 27 -0.10 -1.12 9.33
C GLU A 27 -0.76 -0.27 8.23
N PHE A 28 -0.02 0.04 7.16
CA PHE A 28 -0.48 0.81 6.00
C PHE A 28 -0.91 -0.07 4.83
N ARG A 29 -1.18 -1.35 5.08
CA ARG A 29 -1.65 -2.24 4.03
C ARG A 29 -2.98 -1.72 3.48
N LEU A 30 -3.05 -1.52 2.16
CA LEU A 30 -4.24 -0.96 1.51
C LEU A 30 -5.45 -1.89 1.61
N VAL A 31 -5.26 -3.20 1.55
CA VAL A 31 -6.37 -4.17 1.63
C VAL A 31 -6.37 -4.82 3.00
N LYS A 32 -7.55 -5.11 3.56
CA LYS A 32 -7.63 -5.86 4.83
C LYS A 32 -6.94 -7.22 4.69
N PRO A 33 -6.04 -7.61 5.61
CA PRO A 33 -5.38 -8.92 5.55
C PRO A 33 -6.37 -10.08 5.51
N THR A 34 -7.54 -9.92 6.14
CA THR A 34 -8.63 -10.90 6.10
C THR A 34 -9.15 -11.15 4.69
N THR A 35 -9.28 -10.12 3.85
CA THR A 35 -9.71 -10.26 2.45
C THR A 35 -8.72 -11.14 1.69
N THR A 36 -7.43 -10.86 1.85
CA THR A 36 -6.36 -11.63 1.21
C THR A 36 -6.29 -13.05 1.75
N ALA A 37 -6.41 -13.25 3.06
CA ALA A 37 -6.41 -14.58 3.65
C ALA A 37 -7.55 -15.46 3.11
N ILE A 38 -8.76 -14.90 2.98
CA ILE A 38 -9.92 -15.61 2.42
C ILE A 38 -9.65 -16.06 0.98
N ILE A 39 -9.23 -15.14 0.10
CA ILE A 39 -9.01 -15.50 -1.30
C ILE A 39 -7.84 -16.48 -1.48
N ILE A 40 -6.74 -16.31 -0.74
CA ILE A 40 -5.60 -17.24 -0.76
C ILE A 40 -6.04 -18.64 -0.35
N THR A 41 -6.87 -18.74 0.68
CA THR A 41 -7.40 -20.02 1.13
C THR A 41 -8.22 -20.70 0.04
N SER A 42 -9.15 -19.96 -0.58
CA SER A 42 -9.97 -20.52 -1.67
C SER A 42 -9.12 -20.97 -2.86
N ILE A 43 -8.10 -20.18 -3.24
CA ILE A 43 -7.16 -20.56 -4.31
C ILE A 43 -6.39 -21.84 -3.93
N LYS A 44 -5.93 -21.98 -2.68
CA LYS A 44 -5.24 -23.20 -2.21
C LYS A 44 -6.15 -24.42 -2.25
N GLU A 45 -7.40 -24.27 -1.81
CA GLU A 45 -8.37 -25.37 -1.84
C GLU A 45 -8.69 -25.79 -3.26
N TRP A 46 -8.81 -24.85 -4.18
CA TRP A 46 -8.94 -25.17 -5.60
C TRP A 46 -7.68 -25.86 -6.12
N ALA A 47 -6.50 -25.33 -5.82
CA ALA A 47 -5.24 -25.87 -6.29
C ALA A 47 -5.06 -27.34 -5.85
N ASP A 48 -5.29 -27.65 -4.57
CA ASP A 48 -5.20 -29.02 -4.04
C ASP A 48 -6.06 -30.06 -4.79
N ASN A 49 -7.13 -29.62 -5.45
CA ASN A 49 -8.09 -30.51 -6.11
C ASN A 49 -7.93 -30.55 -7.64
N PHE A 50 -7.32 -29.53 -8.26
CA PHE A 50 -7.43 -29.30 -9.70
C PHE A 50 -6.11 -29.09 -10.44
N ILE A 51 -4.99 -28.89 -9.75
CA ILE A 51 -3.68 -28.84 -10.39
C ILE A 51 -2.80 -30.00 -9.95
N ASP A 52 -1.96 -30.47 -10.87
CA ASP A 52 -1.09 -31.64 -10.72
C ASP A 52 0.37 -31.26 -10.42
N TYR A 53 0.65 -29.96 -10.21
CA TYR A 53 1.97 -29.43 -9.89
C TYR A 53 1.98 -28.69 -8.55
N GLU A 54 3.17 -28.55 -7.97
CA GLU A 54 3.34 -27.83 -6.71
C GLU A 54 3.07 -26.34 -6.92
N PHE A 55 2.01 -25.84 -6.27
CA PHE A 55 1.65 -24.43 -6.29
C PHE A 55 1.62 -23.86 -4.89
N ASP A 56 2.54 -22.94 -4.63
CA ASP A 56 2.57 -22.24 -3.36
C ASP A 56 1.86 -20.89 -3.45
N ALA A 57 0.59 -20.89 -3.06
CA ALA A 57 -0.22 -19.67 -3.02
C ALA A 57 0.35 -18.59 -2.08
N ARG A 58 1.30 -18.92 -1.17
CA ARG A 58 1.96 -17.90 -0.34
C ARG A 58 2.68 -16.86 -1.22
N TYR A 59 3.13 -17.23 -2.42
CA TYR A 59 3.81 -16.33 -3.34
C TYR A 59 2.88 -15.34 -4.06
N LEU A 60 1.56 -15.45 -3.85
CA LEU A 60 0.60 -14.44 -4.29
C LEU A 60 0.48 -13.28 -3.31
N ILE A 61 0.99 -13.42 -2.08
CA ILE A 61 0.97 -12.39 -1.06
C ILE A 61 2.22 -11.53 -1.24
N PRO A 62 2.11 -10.24 -1.60
CA PRO A 62 3.28 -9.37 -1.83
C PRO A 62 4.23 -9.31 -0.63
N GLU A 63 3.69 -9.45 0.58
CA GLU A 63 4.43 -9.42 1.82
C GLU A 63 5.27 -10.67 2.13
N ASN A 64 5.06 -11.76 1.37
CA ASN A 64 5.71 -13.04 1.58
C ASN A 64 6.91 -13.24 0.66
N ILE A 65 7.89 -13.98 1.14
CA ILE A 65 9.11 -14.24 0.36
C ILE A 65 8.85 -15.33 -0.65
N ASN A 66 9.30 -15.07 -1.88
CA ASN A 66 9.59 -16.14 -2.82
C ASN A 66 11.07 -16.53 -2.67
N PRO A 67 11.39 -17.74 -2.17
CA PRO A 67 12.77 -18.21 -2.00
C PRO A 67 13.54 -18.28 -3.33
N GLU A 68 12.85 -18.36 -4.47
CA GLU A 68 13.46 -18.37 -5.80
C GLU A 68 13.98 -16.98 -6.24
N CYS A 69 13.52 -15.90 -5.61
CA CYS A 69 13.89 -14.54 -6.03
C CYS A 69 15.15 -14.01 -5.33
N GLY A 70 15.80 -14.79 -4.45
CA GLY A 70 16.97 -14.33 -3.68
C GLY A 70 16.67 -13.13 -2.75
N ILE A 71 15.38 -12.80 -2.56
CA ILE A 71 14.93 -11.68 -1.74
C ILE A 71 14.99 -12.10 -0.26
N GLN A 72 15.58 -11.24 0.58
CA GLN A 72 15.70 -11.52 2.00
C GLN A 72 14.35 -11.60 2.71
N LYS A 73 14.27 -12.47 3.72
CA LYS A 73 13.12 -12.53 4.62
C LYS A 73 12.83 -11.17 5.24
N TYR A 74 11.57 -10.76 5.18
CA TYR A 74 11.05 -9.45 5.59
C TYR A 74 11.33 -8.26 4.65
N SER A 75 11.74 -8.50 3.41
CA SER A 75 11.82 -7.46 2.38
C SER A 75 10.44 -6.88 2.05
N LYS A 76 10.41 -5.58 1.74
CA LYS A 76 9.20 -4.85 1.33
C LYS A 76 9.13 -4.57 -0.16
N ILE A 77 10.15 -4.98 -0.92
CA ILE A 77 10.33 -4.60 -2.33
C ILE A 77 9.08 -4.93 -3.16
N ASN A 78 8.50 -6.12 -2.97
CA ASN A 78 7.30 -6.54 -3.72
C ASN A 78 6.06 -5.75 -3.30
N VAL A 79 5.91 -5.44 -2.01
CA VAL A 79 4.82 -4.60 -1.48
C VAL A 79 4.89 -3.19 -2.06
N GLU A 80 6.09 -2.60 -2.06
CA GLU A 80 6.35 -1.27 -2.62
C GLU A 80 6.13 -1.25 -4.14
N ALA A 81 6.56 -2.29 -4.86
CA ALA A 81 6.30 -2.44 -6.28
C ALA A 81 4.80 -2.52 -6.60
N CYS A 82 4.01 -3.23 -5.78
CA CYS A 82 2.55 -3.27 -5.93
C CYS A 82 1.92 -1.89 -5.72
N TYR A 83 2.37 -1.11 -4.74
CA TYR A 83 1.81 0.22 -4.46
C TYR A 83 2.26 1.29 -5.45
N LYS A 84 3.44 1.15 -6.06
CA LYS A 84 3.89 2.02 -7.16
C LYS A 84 2.92 2.02 -8.35
N LEU A 85 2.23 0.91 -8.59
CA LEU A 85 1.19 0.82 -9.62
C LEU A 85 -0.03 1.72 -9.34
N LEU A 86 -0.21 2.16 -8.10
CA LEU A 86 -1.30 3.06 -7.69
C LEU A 86 -0.87 4.53 -7.60
N GLU A 87 0.40 4.86 -7.85
CA GLU A 87 0.88 6.23 -7.70
C GLU A 87 0.24 7.18 -8.72
N PRO A 88 -0.20 8.40 -8.31
CA PRO A 88 -0.87 9.36 -9.19
C PRO A 88 -0.06 9.79 -10.41
N LYS A 89 1.26 9.70 -10.33
CA LYS A 89 2.19 10.05 -11.42
C LYS A 89 2.34 8.97 -12.48
N VAL A 90 2.05 7.74 -12.10
CA VAL A 90 2.22 6.59 -12.95
C VAL A 90 0.86 6.36 -13.60
N SER A 91 0.62 6.99 -14.76
CA SER A 91 -0.57 6.78 -15.58
C SER A 91 -0.57 5.38 -16.22
N LEU A 92 -0.32 4.33 -15.43
CA LEU A 92 -0.39 2.95 -15.88
C LEU A 92 -1.86 2.57 -16.04
N ASN A 93 -2.16 2.06 -17.23
CA ASN A 93 -3.43 1.41 -17.51
C ASN A 93 -3.28 -0.06 -17.09
N LEU A 94 -3.79 -0.37 -15.91
CA LEU A 94 -3.83 -1.71 -15.34
C LEU A 94 -4.84 -2.55 -16.10
N SER A 95 -4.46 -3.76 -16.47
CA SER A 95 -5.41 -4.77 -16.94
C SER A 95 -6.41 -5.13 -15.85
N PHE A 96 -7.54 -5.73 -16.24
CA PHE A 96 -8.52 -6.21 -15.29
C PHE A 96 -7.91 -7.17 -14.25
N GLY A 97 -7.02 -8.08 -14.66
CA GLY A 97 -6.36 -9.02 -13.76
C GLY A 97 -5.47 -8.33 -12.72
N GLU A 98 -4.63 -7.40 -13.16
CA GLU A 98 -3.77 -6.60 -12.27
C GLU A 98 -4.62 -5.79 -11.28
N ALA A 99 -5.65 -5.11 -11.76
CA ALA A 99 -6.56 -4.32 -10.93
C ALA A 99 -7.28 -5.20 -9.90
N LEU A 100 -7.79 -6.37 -10.31
CA LEU A 100 -8.45 -7.31 -9.42
C LEU A 100 -7.50 -7.82 -8.33
N PHE A 101 -6.28 -8.20 -8.70
CA PHE A 101 -5.28 -8.67 -7.75
C PHE A 101 -4.95 -7.58 -6.71
N ILE A 102 -4.78 -6.34 -7.15
CA ILE A 102 -4.59 -5.19 -6.24
C ILE A 102 -5.77 -5.04 -5.26
N LEU A 103 -7.01 -5.08 -5.75
CA LEU A 103 -8.21 -4.95 -4.90
C LEU A 103 -8.37 -6.10 -3.89
N LEU A 104 -7.78 -7.27 -4.18
CA LEU A 104 -7.76 -8.43 -3.30
C LEU A 104 -6.51 -8.49 -2.40
N GLY A 105 -5.59 -7.55 -2.56
CA GLY A 105 -4.32 -7.51 -1.83
C GLY A 105 -3.37 -8.64 -2.22
N LEU A 106 -3.38 -9.03 -3.49
CA LEU A 106 -2.49 -10.00 -4.11
C LEU A 106 -1.44 -9.28 -4.97
N ASP A 107 -0.35 -9.97 -5.30
CA ASP A 107 0.70 -9.47 -6.19
C ASP A 107 0.20 -9.43 -7.65
N PRO A 108 -0.04 -8.24 -8.24
CA PRO A 108 -0.59 -8.12 -9.58
C PRO A 108 0.33 -8.69 -10.66
N TYR A 109 1.64 -8.79 -10.43
CA TYR A 109 2.54 -9.42 -11.39
C TYR A 109 2.33 -10.93 -11.51
N LYS A 110 1.62 -11.55 -10.56
CA LYS A 110 1.25 -12.97 -10.62
C LYS A 110 0.03 -13.24 -11.48
N SER A 111 -0.75 -12.21 -11.83
CA SER A 111 -1.97 -12.40 -12.64
C SER A 111 -1.67 -12.88 -14.07
N VAL A 112 -0.43 -12.71 -14.54
CA VAL A 112 0.05 -13.12 -15.87
C VAL A 112 0.84 -14.44 -15.85
N LEU A 113 0.92 -15.12 -14.70
CA LEU A 113 1.60 -16.41 -14.55
C LEU A 113 0.59 -17.56 -14.39
N PRO A 114 0.96 -18.82 -14.68
CA PRO A 114 0.12 -19.98 -14.34
C PRO A 114 -0.22 -20.02 -12.84
N PRO A 115 -1.46 -20.42 -12.46
CA PRO A 115 -2.59 -20.81 -13.31
C PRO A 115 -3.42 -19.63 -13.86
N PHE A 116 -3.06 -18.39 -13.55
CA PHE A 116 -3.87 -17.19 -13.77
C PHE A 116 -3.82 -16.60 -15.20
N HIS A 117 -2.75 -16.85 -15.95
CA HIS A 117 -2.50 -16.22 -17.25
C HIS A 117 -3.56 -16.52 -18.33
N ASN A 118 -4.26 -17.64 -18.21
CA ASN A 118 -5.32 -18.04 -19.15
C ASN A 118 -6.70 -17.49 -18.78
N PHE A 119 -6.83 -16.81 -17.64
CA PHE A 119 -8.10 -16.29 -17.18
C PHE A 119 -8.55 -15.11 -18.05
N LYS A 120 -9.72 -15.26 -18.70
CA LYS A 120 -10.46 -14.15 -19.32
C LYS A 120 -11.19 -13.34 -18.26
N TYR A 121 -10.44 -12.60 -17.46
CA TYR A 121 -10.93 -11.88 -16.29
C TYR A 121 -12.22 -11.07 -16.52
N ALA A 122 -12.33 -10.34 -17.63
CA ALA A 122 -13.49 -9.47 -17.86
C ALA A 122 -14.70 -10.18 -18.48
N ASN A 123 -14.49 -11.32 -19.15
CA ASN A 123 -15.49 -11.97 -20.01
C ASN A 123 -15.97 -13.31 -19.44
N TYR A 124 -15.74 -13.56 -18.15
CA TYR A 124 -16.16 -14.80 -17.52
C TYR A 124 -17.68 -14.88 -17.35
N SER A 125 -18.23 -16.04 -17.74
CA SER A 125 -19.64 -16.39 -17.59
C SER A 125 -19.75 -17.55 -16.60
N PRO A 126 -20.48 -17.40 -15.48
CA PRO A 126 -20.60 -18.44 -14.46
C PRO A 126 -21.53 -19.60 -14.87
N ILE A 127 -22.10 -19.55 -16.08
CA ILE A 127 -23.11 -20.53 -16.55
C ILE A 127 -22.49 -21.92 -16.75
N GLU A 128 -21.18 -22.02 -16.91
CA GLU A 128 -20.52 -23.26 -17.34
C GLU A 128 -19.70 -23.98 -16.25
N ASP A 129 -19.31 -23.35 -15.14
CA ASP A 129 -18.50 -24.03 -14.11
C ASP A 129 -18.49 -23.34 -12.73
N THR A 130 -18.85 -24.07 -11.67
CA THR A 130 -18.74 -23.63 -10.26
C THR A 130 -17.45 -24.04 -9.57
N PHE A 131 -16.60 -24.82 -10.23
CA PHE A 131 -15.37 -25.40 -9.69
C PHE A 131 -14.10 -24.80 -10.31
N SER A 132 -14.26 -23.88 -11.25
CA SER A 132 -13.13 -23.22 -11.92
C SER A 132 -12.42 -22.21 -11.01
N LEU A 133 -11.16 -21.90 -11.29
CA LEU A 133 -10.40 -20.87 -10.57
C LEU A 133 -11.07 -19.49 -10.69
N GLU A 134 -11.65 -19.22 -11.85
CA GLU A 134 -12.38 -17.99 -12.16
C GLU A 134 -13.60 -17.80 -11.27
N SER A 135 -14.30 -18.89 -10.94
CA SER A 135 -15.48 -18.86 -10.07
C SER A 135 -15.15 -18.28 -8.67
N ILE A 136 -13.94 -18.57 -8.17
CA ILE A 136 -13.44 -18.08 -6.88
C ILE A 136 -13.34 -16.55 -6.89
N PHE A 137 -12.83 -15.98 -7.98
CA PHE A 137 -12.73 -14.54 -8.14
C PHE A 137 -14.09 -13.91 -8.41
N TYR A 138 -14.92 -14.56 -9.22
CA TYR A 138 -16.21 -14.06 -9.67
C TYR A 138 -17.15 -13.69 -8.52
N VAL A 139 -17.18 -14.50 -7.46
CA VAL A 139 -18.06 -14.28 -6.31
C VAL A 139 -17.62 -13.14 -5.39
N THR A 140 -16.42 -12.59 -5.60
CA THR A 140 -15.91 -11.49 -4.78
C THR A 140 -16.59 -10.16 -5.11
N LYS A 141 -16.77 -9.30 -4.10
CA LYS A 141 -17.32 -7.95 -4.30
C LYS A 141 -16.41 -7.11 -5.20
N GLN A 142 -15.10 -7.28 -5.07
CA GLN A 142 -14.05 -6.62 -5.85
C GLN A 142 -14.21 -6.90 -7.34
N TYR A 143 -14.37 -8.17 -7.71
CA TYR A 143 -14.61 -8.57 -9.09
C TYR A 143 -15.90 -7.96 -9.64
N GLN A 144 -17.01 -8.05 -8.89
CA GLN A 144 -18.30 -7.53 -9.33
C GLN A 144 -18.30 -6.02 -9.52
N ALA A 145 -17.64 -5.28 -8.62
CA ALA A 145 -17.48 -3.84 -8.73
C ALA A 145 -16.62 -3.47 -9.95
N LEU A 146 -15.49 -4.14 -10.16
CA LEU A 146 -14.61 -3.88 -11.30
C LEU A 146 -15.31 -4.17 -12.64
N ARG A 147 -16.05 -5.28 -12.72
CA ARG A 147 -16.82 -5.67 -13.92
C ARG A 147 -17.92 -4.67 -14.29
N ARG A 148 -18.57 -4.06 -13.30
CA ARG A 148 -19.68 -3.12 -13.50
C ARG A 148 -19.24 -1.66 -13.54
N SER A 149 -17.96 -1.40 -13.33
CA SER A 149 -17.41 -0.05 -13.20
C SER A 149 -17.46 0.69 -14.54
N SER A 150 -18.00 1.91 -14.53
CA SER A 150 -17.91 2.85 -15.65
C SER A 150 -16.50 3.40 -15.84
N TYR A 151 -15.61 3.18 -14.87
CA TYR A 151 -14.22 3.61 -14.96
C TYR A 151 -13.33 2.72 -15.84
N MET A 152 -13.88 1.61 -16.34
CA MET A 152 -13.21 0.68 -17.24
C MET A 152 -13.21 1.23 -18.64
N GLY A 153 -12.01 1.42 -19.20
CA GLY A 153 -11.87 1.82 -20.60
C GLY A 153 -12.27 0.68 -21.54
N ASP A 154 -12.50 1.03 -22.81
CA ASP A 154 -12.95 0.10 -23.85
C ASP A 154 -11.99 -1.08 -24.09
N ASN A 155 -10.72 -0.93 -23.70
CA ASN A 155 -9.68 -1.97 -23.76
C ASN A 155 -9.61 -2.84 -22.50
N GLN A 156 -10.61 -2.80 -21.62
CA GLN A 156 -10.64 -3.51 -20.34
C GLN A 156 -9.48 -3.16 -19.41
N LYS A 157 -9.02 -1.90 -19.49
CA LYS A 157 -8.01 -1.36 -18.59
C LYS A 157 -8.57 -0.23 -17.73
N ILE A 158 -7.97 -0.05 -16.56
CA ILE A 158 -8.28 1.01 -15.62
C ILE A 158 -7.02 1.81 -15.29
N THR A 159 -7.16 3.13 -15.19
CA THR A 159 -6.07 3.96 -14.67
C THR A 159 -5.97 3.79 -13.15
N SER A 160 -4.78 3.96 -12.60
CA SER A 160 -4.54 3.95 -11.14
C SER A 160 -5.52 4.89 -10.41
N LYS A 161 -5.67 6.13 -10.89
CA LYS A 161 -6.61 7.12 -10.31
C LYS A 161 -8.05 6.62 -10.27
N ASN A 162 -8.50 5.94 -11.31
CA ASN A 162 -9.86 5.40 -11.36
C ASN A 162 -10.02 4.16 -10.48
N LEU A 163 -9.00 3.33 -10.38
CA LEU A 163 -9.02 2.15 -9.51
C LEU A 163 -9.12 2.56 -8.04
N ILE A 164 -8.41 3.62 -7.67
CA ILE A 164 -8.49 4.25 -6.34
C ILE A 164 -9.92 4.70 -6.05
N LYS A 165 -10.53 5.49 -6.94
CA LYS A 165 -11.93 5.93 -6.80
C LYS A 165 -12.89 4.75 -6.63
N LEU A 166 -12.77 3.74 -7.49
CA LEU A 166 -13.60 2.54 -7.41
C LEU A 166 -13.45 1.85 -6.04
N ALA A 167 -12.22 1.72 -5.56
CA ALA A 167 -11.93 1.08 -4.29
C ALA A 167 -12.48 1.90 -3.10
N ASP A 168 -12.40 3.23 -3.16
CA ASP A 168 -12.93 4.13 -2.13
C ASP A 168 -14.46 4.09 -2.06
N GLU A 169 -15.12 4.19 -3.22
CA GLU A 169 -16.59 4.09 -3.36
C GLU A 169 -17.15 2.78 -2.77
N ASN A 170 -16.37 1.70 -2.87
CA ASN A 170 -16.77 0.38 -2.38
C ASN A 170 -16.10 0.00 -1.04
N SER A 171 -15.33 0.89 -0.43
CA SER A 171 -14.57 0.65 0.80
C SER A 171 -13.69 -0.61 0.77
N PHE A 172 -13.09 -0.90 -0.38
CA PHE A 172 -12.18 -2.04 -0.55
C PHE A 172 -10.81 -1.78 0.06
N PHE A 173 -10.39 -0.51 0.09
CA PHE A 173 -9.20 -0.11 0.81
C PHE A 173 -9.53 0.25 2.27
N THR A 174 -8.65 -0.18 3.17
CA THR A 174 -8.73 0.00 4.64
C THR A 174 -8.71 1.46 5.06
N GLU A 175 -8.07 2.27 4.24
CA GLU A 175 -8.08 3.72 4.13
C GLU A 175 -7.01 3.94 3.05
N HIS A 176 -7.41 4.34 1.84
CA HIS A 176 -6.42 4.87 0.90
C HIS A 176 -5.68 5.96 1.65
N ILE A 177 -4.35 6.04 1.50
CA ILE A 177 -3.58 6.91 2.38
C ILE A 177 -3.94 8.36 2.12
N ASP A 178 -4.88 8.82 2.92
CA ASP A 178 -5.54 10.11 3.05
C ASP A 178 -4.51 11.24 3.16
N PHE A 179 -3.25 10.91 3.42
CA PHE A 179 -2.21 11.90 3.56
C PHE A 179 -2.03 12.70 2.28
N LEU A 180 -1.99 12.09 1.08
CA LEU A 180 -1.73 12.84 -0.15
C LEU A 180 -2.82 13.87 -0.44
N GLU A 181 -4.09 13.50 -0.23
CA GLU A 181 -5.21 14.43 -0.39
C GLU A 181 -5.24 15.49 0.73
N LYS A 182 -4.71 15.16 1.91
CA LYS A 182 -4.53 16.09 3.04
C LYS A 182 -3.25 16.93 2.94
N ARG A 183 -2.40 16.73 1.92
CA ARG A 183 -1.24 17.61 1.62
C ARG A 183 -1.73 18.88 0.93
N THR A 184 -2.26 19.80 1.72
CA THR A 184 -2.81 21.06 1.21
C THR A 184 -1.75 22.12 0.92
N ASN A 185 -0.47 21.89 1.24
CA ASN A 185 0.60 22.86 1.05
C ASN A 185 1.13 22.85 -0.39
N SER A 186 1.70 23.99 -0.82
CA SER A 186 2.28 24.16 -2.16
C SER A 186 3.26 23.06 -2.52
N GLU A 187 2.99 22.34 -3.61
CA GLU A 187 3.83 21.24 -4.09
C GLU A 187 5.27 21.69 -4.36
N VAL A 188 5.47 22.91 -4.89
CA VAL A 188 6.79 23.47 -5.16
C VAL A 188 7.60 23.61 -3.87
N ILE A 189 6.99 24.16 -2.82
CA ILE A 189 7.63 24.33 -1.50
C ILE A 189 7.92 22.98 -0.88
N MET A 190 6.97 22.05 -0.94
CA MET A 190 7.14 20.73 -0.34
C MET A 190 8.18 19.89 -1.07
N LYS A 191 8.31 19.99 -2.39
CA LYS A 191 9.39 19.34 -3.16
C LYS A 191 10.76 19.86 -2.74
N LYS A 192 10.87 21.17 -2.51
CA LYS A 192 12.09 21.78 -1.98
C LYS A 192 12.41 21.27 -0.57
N LEU A 193 11.40 21.19 0.31
CA LEU A 193 11.57 20.65 1.67
C LEU A 193 12.01 19.18 1.64
N HIS A 194 11.35 18.36 0.82
CA HIS A 194 11.69 16.95 0.66
C HIS A 194 13.14 16.77 0.24
N LYS A 195 13.59 17.51 -0.78
CA LYS A 195 14.98 17.48 -1.22
C LYS A 195 15.96 17.85 -0.11
N LEU A 196 15.72 18.95 0.60
CA LEU A 196 16.58 19.39 1.71
C LEU A 196 16.65 18.36 2.85
N LEU A 197 15.53 17.70 3.16
CA LEU A 197 15.47 16.65 4.19
C LEU A 197 16.14 15.34 3.74
N ILE A 198 16.07 14.99 2.46
CA ILE A 198 16.80 13.84 1.89
C ILE A 198 18.31 14.12 1.90
N ASP A 199 18.72 15.29 1.41
CA ASP A 199 20.14 15.68 1.30
C ASP A 199 20.83 15.77 2.67
N SER A 200 20.08 16.09 3.73
CA SER A 200 20.55 16.10 5.12
C SER A 200 20.50 14.74 5.82
N GLY A 201 19.91 13.72 5.20
CA GLY A 201 19.71 12.40 5.79
C GLY A 201 18.63 12.34 6.88
N SER A 202 17.77 13.37 6.99
CA SER A 202 16.71 13.45 7.99
C SER A 202 15.49 12.57 7.65
N ILE A 203 15.27 12.30 6.36
CA ILE A 203 14.21 11.40 5.87
C ILE A 203 14.71 10.39 4.85
N SER A 204 13.90 9.36 4.60
CA SER A 204 13.97 8.51 3.40
C SER A 204 12.61 8.38 2.72
N GLY A 205 12.61 7.97 1.45
CA GLY A 205 11.42 7.74 0.64
C GLY A 205 11.21 8.80 -0.45
N GLU A 206 10.45 8.44 -1.47
CA GLU A 206 10.15 9.30 -2.61
C GLU A 206 9.14 10.41 -2.26
N PHE A 207 9.08 11.46 -3.07
CA PHE A 207 8.26 12.64 -2.74
C PHE A 207 6.77 12.32 -2.51
N TYR A 208 6.17 11.42 -3.31
CA TYR A 208 4.75 11.04 -3.20
C TYR A 208 4.49 9.93 -2.17
N GLU A 209 5.52 9.44 -1.50
CA GLU A 209 5.39 8.48 -0.40
C GLU A 209 5.21 9.21 0.94
N LEU A 210 4.83 8.46 1.98
CA LEU A 210 4.94 8.94 3.35
C LEU A 210 6.39 8.88 3.80
N TRP A 211 7.02 10.04 3.95
CA TRP A 211 8.46 10.14 4.22
C TRP A 211 8.77 9.50 5.57
N GLN A 212 9.77 8.63 5.62
CA GLN A 212 10.19 7.99 6.86
C GLN A 212 11.17 8.91 7.58
N TRP A 213 10.86 9.30 8.82
CA TRP A 213 11.76 10.10 9.65
C TRP A 213 12.90 9.25 10.21
N ILE A 214 14.13 9.75 10.12
CA ILE A 214 15.35 9.04 10.56
C ILE A 214 15.88 9.59 11.89
N GLU A 215 15.74 10.90 12.13
CA GLU A 215 16.27 11.55 13.32
C GLU A 215 15.40 11.33 14.58
N ASP A 216 15.83 11.92 15.70
CA ASP A 216 15.07 11.93 16.94
C ASP A 216 13.70 12.59 16.78
N ARG A 217 12.73 12.10 17.55
CA ARG A 217 11.33 12.58 17.50
C ARG A 217 11.18 14.06 17.90
N ASN A 218 12.06 14.57 18.74
CA ASN A 218 12.07 16.00 19.12
C ASN A 218 12.49 16.89 17.94
N GLN A 219 13.36 16.42 17.04
CA GLN A 219 13.71 17.12 15.80
C GLN A 219 12.49 17.23 14.88
N LEU A 220 11.70 16.16 14.74
CA LEU A 220 10.46 16.20 13.97
C LEU A 220 9.43 17.18 14.55
N SER A 221 9.30 17.21 15.89
CA SER A 221 8.43 18.17 16.57
C SER A 221 8.89 19.61 16.34
N TYR A 222 10.21 19.84 16.41
CA TYR A 222 10.83 21.14 16.18
C TYR A 222 10.65 21.60 14.72
N LEU A 223 10.87 20.71 13.74
CA LEU A 223 10.62 20.97 12.33
C LEU A 223 9.18 21.43 12.08
N ALA A 224 8.18 20.75 12.67
CA ALA A 224 6.79 21.16 12.55
C ALA A 224 6.53 22.57 13.10
N LYS A 225 7.18 22.95 14.21
CA LYS A 225 7.09 24.30 14.78
C LYS A 225 7.75 25.33 13.87
N GLN A 226 8.92 25.02 13.31
CA GLN A 226 9.62 25.92 12.41
C GLN A 226 8.82 26.15 11.11
N LEU A 227 8.27 25.10 10.51
CA LEU A 227 7.40 25.20 9.33
C LEU A 227 6.15 26.04 9.60
N LYS A 228 5.64 26.05 10.83
CA LYS A 228 4.59 26.98 11.27
C LYS A 228 5.10 28.43 11.35
N GLN A 229 6.27 28.66 11.95
CA GLN A 229 6.85 30.00 12.09
C GLN A 229 7.04 30.68 10.72
N VAL A 230 7.42 29.91 9.71
CA VAL A 230 7.61 30.38 8.33
C VAL A 230 6.33 30.31 7.49
N ARG A 231 5.17 30.08 8.13
CA ARG A 231 3.82 30.07 7.52
C ARG A 231 3.63 29.05 6.41
N ILE A 232 4.45 28.00 6.38
CA ILE A 232 4.21 26.84 5.51
C ILE A 232 3.10 25.99 6.13
N PHE A 233 3.20 25.70 7.43
CA PHE A 233 2.15 25.02 8.19
C PHE A 233 1.28 26.01 8.98
N ASN A 234 0.05 25.60 9.31
CA ASN A 234 -0.87 26.37 10.15
C ASN A 234 -0.73 26.01 11.64
N ASP A 235 -1.67 26.48 12.47
CA ASP A 235 -1.67 26.19 13.91
C ASP A 235 -1.73 24.70 14.26
N ASN A 236 -2.22 23.87 13.34
CA ASN A 236 -2.24 22.41 13.45
C ASN A 236 -0.99 21.76 12.83
N CYS A 237 0.17 22.42 12.88
CA CYS A 237 1.40 21.97 12.22
C CYS A 237 1.82 20.53 12.58
N HIS A 238 1.66 20.11 13.83
CA HIS A 238 1.95 18.73 14.25
C HIS A 238 0.97 17.70 13.72
N GLN A 239 -0.21 18.11 13.26
CA GLN A 239 -1.15 17.24 12.55
C GLN A 239 -0.86 17.25 11.04
N GLN A 240 -0.56 18.42 10.46
CA GLN A 240 -0.20 18.55 9.05
C GLN A 240 1.07 17.77 8.70
N ILE A 241 2.10 17.83 9.54
CA ILE A 241 3.36 17.13 9.27
C ILE A 241 3.20 15.62 9.17
N LYS A 242 2.19 15.05 9.85
CA LYS A 242 1.90 13.60 9.79
C LYS A 242 1.44 13.14 8.41
N TYR A 243 0.97 14.07 7.58
CA TYR A 243 0.61 13.77 6.20
C TYR A 243 1.81 13.78 5.24
N TYR A 244 2.96 14.27 5.72
CA TYR A 244 4.21 14.26 4.96
C TYR A 244 5.18 13.22 5.50
N ILE A 245 5.29 13.13 6.82
CA ILE A 245 6.34 12.40 7.51
C ILE A 245 5.74 11.45 8.54
N GLN A 246 6.15 10.18 8.51
CA GLN A 246 5.81 9.18 9.51
C GLN A 246 6.59 9.43 10.81
N ASP A 247 5.87 9.62 11.93
CA ASP A 247 6.46 9.62 13.28
C ASP A 247 7.06 8.23 13.57
N PRO A 248 8.36 8.13 13.94
CA PRO A 248 9.01 6.85 14.18
C PRO A 248 8.57 6.19 15.49
N SER A 249 7.88 6.91 16.38
CA SER A 249 7.55 6.44 17.73
C SER A 249 6.17 5.77 17.85
N LYS A 250 6.10 4.69 18.63
CA LYS A 250 4.84 4.09 19.12
C LYS A 250 4.27 4.78 20.37
N ALA A 251 4.88 5.87 20.82
CA ALA A 251 4.54 6.50 22.10
C ALA A 251 3.19 7.24 22.06
N LYS A 252 2.39 7.10 23.13
CA LYS A 252 1.09 7.78 23.29
C LYS A 252 1.17 9.31 23.40
N ARG A 253 2.36 9.88 23.67
CA ARG A 253 2.50 11.33 23.87
C ARG A 253 2.42 12.07 22.52
N PRO A 254 1.51 13.06 22.35
CA PRO A 254 1.42 13.84 21.12
C PRO A 254 2.73 14.59 20.78
N LEU A 255 3.06 14.71 19.49
CA LEU A 255 4.23 15.45 18.98
C LEU A 255 4.32 16.88 19.57
N LYS A 256 3.19 17.58 19.69
CA LYS A 256 3.11 18.94 20.24
C LYS A 256 3.64 19.09 21.67
N ASN A 257 3.71 18.00 22.44
CA ASN A 257 4.11 18.01 23.86
C ASN A 257 5.57 17.56 24.08
N ILE A 258 6.38 17.52 23.02
CA ILE A 258 7.79 17.12 23.10
C ILE A 258 8.66 18.37 23.30
N LYS A 259 9.65 18.28 24.20
CA LYS A 259 10.66 19.32 24.41
C LYS A 259 11.54 19.47 23.17
N ASP A 260 11.98 20.69 22.90
CA ASP A 260 12.84 20.98 21.76
C ASP A 260 14.23 20.31 21.91
N PRO A 261 14.88 19.96 20.80
CA PRO A 261 16.21 19.38 20.82
C PRO A 261 17.26 20.41 21.29
N SER A 262 18.36 19.92 21.86
CA SER A 262 19.50 20.76 22.25
C SER A 262 20.32 21.25 21.06
N ASN A 263 20.26 20.56 19.93
CA ASN A 263 20.92 20.92 18.68
C ASN A 263 19.89 21.10 17.57
N THR A 264 19.69 22.33 17.10
CA THR A 264 18.69 22.70 16.08
C THR A 264 19.32 23.02 14.72
N LYS A 265 20.65 23.03 14.62
CA LYS A 265 21.39 23.59 13.46
C LYS A 265 20.94 23.03 12.13
N THR A 266 20.75 21.71 12.04
CA THR A 266 20.32 21.06 10.79
C THR A 266 18.94 21.56 10.36
N MET A 267 17.97 21.57 11.28
CA MET A 267 16.61 22.02 10.99
C MET A 267 16.57 23.52 10.68
N ASP A 268 17.33 24.34 11.42
CA ASP A 268 17.41 25.78 11.18
C ASP A 268 17.98 26.08 9.79
N ASN A 269 19.03 25.35 9.38
CA ASN A 269 19.63 25.48 8.04
C ASN A 269 18.67 25.06 6.91
N ILE A 270 17.89 24.00 7.12
CA ILE A 270 16.87 23.56 6.16
C ILE A 270 15.81 24.64 6.01
N ILE A 271 15.32 25.19 7.12
CA ILE A 271 14.28 26.21 7.14
C ILE A 271 14.76 27.51 6.48
N ALA A 272 15.99 27.94 6.78
CA ALA A 272 16.61 29.10 6.15
C ALA A 272 16.70 28.95 4.62
N GLN A 273 17.05 27.76 4.13
CA GLN A 273 17.11 27.49 2.69
C GLN A 273 15.73 27.34 2.05
N LEU A 274 14.68 27.07 2.82
CA LEU A 274 13.35 26.83 2.31
C LEU A 274 12.66 28.14 1.89
N ILE A 275 12.88 29.20 2.68
CA ILE A 275 12.41 30.56 2.42
C ILE A 275 13.34 31.23 1.39
N PRO A 276 12.81 32.05 0.45
CA PRO A 276 13.62 32.93 -0.40
C PRO A 276 14.43 33.96 0.39
#